data_AF-A0A8J6BL09-F1
#
_entry.id   AF-A0A8J6BL09-F1
#
_cell.length_a   1.000
_cell.length_b   1.000
_cell.length_c   1.000
_cell.angle_alpha   90.00
_cell.angle_beta   90.00
_cell.angle_gamma   90.00
#
_symmetry.space_group_name_H-M   'P 1'
#
loop_
_entity.id
_entity.type
_entity.pdbx_description
1 polymer ?
#
loop_
_entity_poly.entity_id
_entity_poly.type
_entity_poly.pdbx_seq_one_letter_code
_entity_poly.pdbx_strand_id
1 'polypeptide(L)'
;MQYEVDKVIGRDRFPSVDDQSSLPYIMAFLYELMRFSSFVPVTIPHATTKDTNLMGYNIPKNTVVFVNQWSVNHDAMKWSNPEEFDPSRFLDDKGFLNKDMVSNVMIFSVGKRRCIGEELAKMQLFLFASILAHQCTFTANPTEDLNQQCDYGLSIKPKPFTVSISLRDGNMDLLNSTVQKMKSEE
;
A
#
# COMPACT_ATOMS: atom_id res chain seq x y z
N MET A 1 7.42 -2.84 -11.74
CA MET A 1 6.67 -3.98 -11.14
C MET A 1 6.78 -5.23 -12.00
N GLN A 2 6.03 -5.36 -13.11
CA GLN A 2 6.01 -6.61 -13.92
C GLN A 2 7.42 -7.09 -14.31
N TYR A 3 8.27 -6.19 -14.82
CA TYR A 3 9.67 -6.50 -15.17
C TYR A 3 10.49 -7.07 -13.99
N GLU A 4 10.35 -6.49 -12.79
CA GLU A 4 11.06 -6.97 -11.60
C GLU A 4 10.60 -8.38 -11.22
N VAL A 5 9.27 -8.59 -11.21
CA VAL A 5 8.69 -9.89 -10.89
C VAL A 5 9.16 -10.95 -11.88
N ASP A 6 9.15 -10.66 -13.19
CA ASP A 6 9.63 -11.62 -14.19
C ASP A 6 11.13 -11.93 -14.02
N LYS A 7 11.94 -10.91 -13.71
CA LYS A 7 13.39 -11.07 -13.53
C LYS A 7 13.74 -11.92 -12.31
N VAL A 8 13.01 -11.75 -11.20
CA VAL A 8 13.33 -12.37 -9.90
C VAL A 8 12.63 -13.72 -9.74
N ILE A 9 11.37 -13.81 -10.17
CA ILE A 9 10.50 -14.99 -9.96
C ILE A 9 10.49 -15.91 -11.18
N GLY A 10 10.57 -15.34 -12.39
CA GLY A 10 10.35 -16.06 -13.64
C GLY A 10 8.86 -16.31 -13.93
N ARG A 11 8.59 -17.24 -14.86
CA ARG A 11 7.22 -17.60 -15.29
C ARG A 11 6.75 -18.98 -14.82
N ASP A 12 7.65 -19.78 -14.22
CA ASP A 12 7.39 -21.19 -13.90
C ASP A 12 6.70 -21.41 -12.54
N ARG A 13 6.58 -20.35 -11.71
CA ARG A 13 5.92 -20.40 -10.40
C ARG A 13 5.26 -19.07 -10.05
N PHE A 14 4.35 -19.10 -9.09
CA PHE A 14 3.80 -17.88 -8.50
C PHE A 14 4.78 -17.21 -7.52
N PRO A 15 4.72 -15.88 -7.37
CA PRO A 15 5.33 -15.19 -6.24
C PRO A 15 4.76 -15.70 -4.91
N SER A 16 5.61 -15.86 -3.90
CA SER A 16 5.25 -16.20 -2.53
C SER A 16 5.71 -15.12 -1.53
N VAL A 17 5.31 -15.23 -0.27
CA VAL A 17 5.71 -14.28 0.79
C VAL A 17 7.23 -14.23 0.96
N ASP A 18 7.91 -15.36 0.76
CA ASP A 18 9.37 -15.46 0.92
C ASP A 18 10.13 -14.57 -0.09
N ASP A 19 9.50 -14.25 -1.22
CA ASP A 19 10.07 -13.39 -2.26
C ASP A 19 10.04 -11.90 -1.90
N GLN A 20 9.36 -11.49 -0.83
CA GLN A 20 9.15 -10.08 -0.50
C GLN A 20 10.45 -9.27 -0.38
N SER A 21 11.49 -9.86 0.19
CA SER A 21 12.80 -9.21 0.33
C SER A 21 13.55 -9.03 -1.00
N SER A 22 13.18 -9.79 -2.03
CA SER A 22 13.78 -9.80 -3.36
C SER A 22 13.01 -8.96 -4.38
N LEU A 23 11.86 -8.37 -3.98
CA LEU A 23 11.00 -7.53 -4.83
C LEU A 23 10.89 -6.09 -4.27
N PRO A 24 12.01 -5.34 -4.17
CA PRO A 24 12.03 -4.02 -3.58
C PRO A 24 11.13 -3.01 -4.31
N TYR A 25 10.99 -3.09 -5.64
CA TYR A 25 10.12 -2.17 -6.39
C TYR A 25 8.64 -2.42 -6.13
N ILE A 26 8.20 -3.68 -5.99
CA ILE A 26 6.83 -3.98 -5.53
C ILE A 26 6.57 -3.34 -4.16
N MET A 27 7.50 -3.52 -3.22
CA MET A 27 7.35 -2.94 -1.88
C MET A 27 7.36 -1.40 -1.92
N ALA A 28 8.25 -0.81 -2.72
CA ALA A 28 8.32 0.63 -2.91
C ALA A 28 7.02 1.21 -3.49
N PHE A 29 6.42 0.52 -4.47
CA PHE A 29 5.11 0.86 -5.00
C PHE A 29 4.01 0.82 -3.93
N LEU A 30 4.00 -0.21 -3.07
CA LEU A 30 3.00 -0.33 -2.01
C LEU A 30 3.14 0.78 -0.96
N TYR A 31 4.37 1.15 -0.58
CA TYR A 31 4.60 2.26 0.35
C TYR A 31 4.22 3.60 -0.27
N GLU A 32 4.51 3.82 -1.54
CA GLU A 32 4.05 5.03 -2.23
C GLU A 32 2.53 5.07 -2.37
N LEU A 33 1.87 3.94 -2.66
CA LEU A 33 0.42 3.85 -2.64
C LEU A 33 -0.15 4.24 -1.28
N MET A 34 0.40 3.71 -0.19
CA MET A 34 -0.04 4.04 1.17
C MET A 34 0.19 5.51 1.52
N ARG A 35 1.33 6.09 1.13
CA ARG A 35 1.65 7.50 1.36
C ARG A 35 0.74 8.41 0.53
N PHE A 36 0.80 8.29 -0.79
CA PHE A 36 0.11 9.16 -1.75
C PHE A 36 -1.41 9.10 -1.57
N SER A 37 -2.00 7.91 -1.53
CA SER A 37 -3.46 7.82 -1.34
C SER A 37 -3.88 8.24 0.06
N SER A 38 -3.03 7.97 1.07
CA SER A 38 -3.36 8.14 2.48
C SER A 38 -4.80 7.68 2.78
N PHE A 39 -5.18 6.51 2.25
CA PHE A 39 -6.57 6.07 2.17
C PHE A 39 -7.27 5.93 3.53
N VAL A 40 -6.55 6.06 4.65
CA VAL A 40 -7.08 6.36 5.99
C VAL A 40 -6.49 7.72 6.42
N PRO A 41 -7.07 8.86 5.99
CA PRO A 41 -6.42 10.16 6.09
C PRO A 41 -6.40 10.70 7.52
N VAL A 42 -7.43 10.35 8.31
CA VAL A 42 -7.54 10.67 9.74
C VAL A 42 -7.84 9.38 10.48
N THR A 43 -7.20 9.16 11.62
CA THR A 43 -7.44 7.95 12.41
C THR A 43 -8.87 7.93 12.97
N ILE A 44 -9.32 6.78 13.48
CA ILE A 44 -10.49 6.75 14.38
C ILE A 44 -10.26 7.79 15.50
N PRO A 45 -11.25 8.62 15.86
CA PRO A 45 -11.07 9.67 16.86
C PRO A 45 -10.54 9.11 18.18
N HIS A 46 -9.52 9.77 18.72
CA HIS A 46 -8.98 9.49 20.05
C HIS A 46 -9.70 10.34 21.10
N ALA A 47 -9.51 9.98 22.37
CA ALA A 47 -9.90 10.81 23.51
C ALA A 47 -8.76 10.82 24.55
N THR A 48 -8.49 11.99 25.13
CA THR A 48 -7.52 12.12 26.23
C THR A 48 -8.06 11.43 27.50
N THR A 49 -7.21 10.66 28.19
CA THR A 49 -7.60 9.95 29.42
C THR A 49 -7.36 10.76 30.70
N LYS A 50 -6.60 11.85 30.58
CA LYS A 50 -6.28 12.84 31.62
C LYS A 50 -5.89 14.17 30.95
N ASP A 51 -5.84 15.23 31.74
CA ASP A 51 -5.25 16.49 31.29
C ASP A 51 -3.81 16.25 30.83
N THR A 52 -3.44 16.82 29.69
CA THR A 52 -2.12 16.65 29.08
C THR A 52 -1.68 17.93 28.38
N ASN A 53 -0.43 17.96 27.94
CA ASN A 53 0.10 19.03 27.08
C ASN A 53 0.64 18.44 25.78
N LEU A 54 0.46 19.15 24.67
CA LEU A 54 1.06 18.81 23.37
C LEU A 54 1.54 20.10 22.71
N MET A 55 2.84 20.17 22.38
CA MET A 55 3.46 21.34 21.73
C MET A 55 3.16 22.68 22.45
N GLY A 56 3.10 22.65 23.79
CA GLY A 56 2.79 23.83 24.60
C GLY A 56 1.29 24.06 24.85
N TYR A 57 0.40 23.38 24.12
CA TYR A 57 -1.06 23.49 24.33
C TYR A 57 -1.55 22.55 25.42
N ASN A 58 -2.30 23.09 26.39
CA ASN A 58 -2.99 22.29 27.39
C ASN A 58 -4.27 21.68 26.79
N ILE A 59 -4.40 20.37 26.89
CA ILE A 59 -5.53 19.58 26.38
C ILE A 59 -6.21 18.91 27.58
N PRO A 60 -7.42 19.33 27.95
CA PRO A 60 -8.16 18.73 29.05
C PRO A 60 -8.44 17.24 28.85
N LYS A 61 -8.74 16.54 29.95
CA LYS A 61 -9.26 15.17 29.96
C LYS A 61 -10.57 15.07 29.16
N ASN A 62 -10.78 13.92 28.52
CA ASN A 62 -11.95 13.59 27.71
C ASN A 62 -12.14 14.45 26.44
N THR A 63 -11.12 15.20 26.02
CA THR A 63 -11.13 15.93 24.75
C THR A 63 -10.99 14.94 23.60
N VAL A 64 -11.87 15.08 22.59
CA VAL A 64 -11.78 14.34 21.32
C VAL A 64 -10.59 14.88 20.52
N VAL A 65 -9.77 13.98 19.99
CA VAL A 65 -8.55 14.31 19.24
C VAL A 65 -8.55 13.56 17.91
N PHE A 66 -8.27 14.28 16.83
CA PHE A 66 -8.05 13.71 15.50
C PHE A 66 -6.57 13.69 15.18
N VAL A 67 -6.06 12.57 14.67
CA VAL A 67 -4.69 12.45 14.17
C VAL A 67 -4.74 12.48 12.65
N ASN A 68 -4.21 13.55 12.06
CA ASN A 68 -4.16 13.75 10.62
C ASN A 68 -2.94 13.01 10.03
N GLN A 69 -3.17 11.82 9.49
CA GLN A 69 -2.15 11.00 8.84
C GLN A 69 -1.81 11.54 7.44
N TRP A 70 -2.81 12.07 6.73
CA TRP A 70 -2.63 12.68 5.41
C TRP A 70 -1.60 13.82 5.46
N SER A 71 -1.68 14.70 6.47
CA SER A 71 -0.72 15.79 6.63
C SER A 71 0.71 15.30 6.88
N VAL A 72 0.90 14.16 7.56
CA VAL A 72 2.24 13.58 7.73
C VAL A 72 2.78 13.03 6.41
N ASN A 73 1.92 12.45 5.57
CA ASN A 73 2.29 11.83 4.31
C ASN A 73 2.42 12.82 3.14
N HIS A 74 1.95 14.06 3.31
CA HIS A 74 1.97 15.13 2.30
C HIS A 74 2.70 16.40 2.78
N ASP A 75 3.38 16.36 3.93
CA ASP A 75 4.23 17.47 4.38
C ASP A 75 5.39 17.67 3.39
N ALA A 76 5.39 18.81 2.70
CA ALA A 76 6.41 19.17 1.71
C ALA A 76 7.81 19.35 2.30
N MET A 77 7.94 19.53 3.63
CA MET A 77 9.25 19.52 4.30
C MET A 77 9.82 18.11 4.45
N LYS A 78 8.96 17.09 4.40
CA LYS A 78 9.32 15.68 4.59
C LYS A 78 9.35 14.89 3.29
N TRP A 79 8.45 15.21 2.38
CA TRP A 79 8.26 14.51 1.10
C TRP A 79 8.47 15.49 -0.05
N SER A 80 9.48 15.25 -0.89
CA SER A 80 9.68 16.01 -2.13
C SER A 80 8.53 15.74 -3.10
N ASN A 81 7.98 16.77 -3.75
CA ASN A 81 6.82 16.62 -4.66
C ASN A 81 5.72 15.73 -4.06
N PRO A 82 5.09 16.13 -2.93
CA PRO A 82 4.19 15.26 -2.17
C PRO A 82 2.96 14.79 -2.97
N GLU A 83 2.57 15.57 -3.98
CA GLU A 83 1.44 15.30 -4.88
C GLU A 83 1.83 14.45 -6.11
N GLU A 84 3.09 14.01 -6.22
CA GLU A 84 3.52 13.10 -7.28
C GLU A 84 3.59 11.67 -6.74
N PHE A 85 3.00 10.73 -7.50
CA PHE A 85 3.13 9.30 -7.25
C PHE A 85 4.45 8.78 -7.81
N ASP A 86 5.44 8.58 -6.94
CA ASP A 86 6.77 8.11 -7.30
C ASP A 86 7.25 6.96 -6.40
N PRO A 87 7.12 5.70 -6.84
CA PRO A 87 7.67 4.56 -6.11
C PRO A 87 9.18 4.64 -5.87
N SER A 88 9.95 5.30 -6.73
CA SER A 88 11.42 5.34 -6.61
C SER A 88 11.89 6.06 -5.36
N ARG A 89 11.03 6.90 -4.76
CA ARG A 89 11.20 7.57 -3.46
C ARG A 89 11.58 6.63 -2.32
N PHE A 90 11.15 5.37 -2.38
CA PHE A 90 11.43 4.37 -1.34
C PHE A 90 12.60 3.46 -1.68
N LEU A 91 13.33 3.72 -2.77
CA LEU A 91 14.51 2.97 -3.16
C LEU A 91 15.78 3.74 -2.79
N ASP A 92 16.82 3.02 -2.39
CA ASP A 92 18.17 3.57 -2.25
C ASP A 92 18.92 3.55 -3.59
N ASP A 93 20.14 4.11 -3.63
CA ASP A 93 20.97 4.18 -4.84
C ASP A 93 21.32 2.81 -5.43
N LYS A 94 21.14 1.72 -4.68
CA LYS A 94 21.38 0.34 -5.11
C LYS A 94 20.10 -0.38 -5.54
N GLY A 95 18.95 0.29 -5.45
CA GLY A 95 17.64 -0.27 -5.78
C GLY A 95 17.03 -1.14 -4.67
N PHE A 96 17.57 -1.09 -3.45
CA PHE A 96 16.95 -1.75 -2.28
C PHE A 96 15.97 -0.81 -1.59
N LEU A 97 15.05 -1.39 -0.81
CA LEU A 97 14.07 -0.61 -0.06
C LEU A 97 14.75 0.19 1.06
N ASN A 98 14.59 1.51 1.03
CA ASN A 98 15.08 2.43 2.05
C ASN A 98 14.18 2.36 3.29
N LYS A 99 14.65 1.68 4.34
CA LYS A 99 13.91 1.45 5.59
C LYS A 99 13.56 2.74 6.33
N ASP A 100 14.41 3.75 6.28
CA ASP A 100 14.19 5.03 6.95
C ASP A 100 13.03 5.78 6.30
N MET A 101 13.01 5.83 4.96
CA MET A 101 11.91 6.41 4.18
C MET A 101 10.60 5.66 4.42
N VAL A 102 10.64 4.33 4.41
CA VAL A 102 9.47 3.49 4.69
C VAL A 102 8.87 3.77 6.08
N SER A 103 9.71 3.95 7.10
CA SER A 103 9.25 4.20 8.47
C SER A 103 8.56 5.56 8.66
N ASN A 104 8.72 6.48 7.70
CA ASN A 104 8.11 7.81 7.74
C ASN A 104 6.64 7.83 7.30
N VAL A 105 6.16 6.78 6.62
CA VAL A 105 4.76 6.68 6.18
C VAL A 105 3.86 6.39 7.38
N MET A 106 2.84 7.22 7.57
CA MET A 106 1.85 7.05 8.62
C MET A 106 0.51 6.65 8.00
N ILE A 107 0.14 5.37 8.08
CA ILE A 107 -1.17 4.88 7.60
C ILE A 107 -1.84 3.92 8.60
N PHE A 108 -1.06 3.27 9.45
CA PHE A 108 -1.51 2.32 10.47
C PHE A 108 -1.58 2.92 11.88
N SER A 109 -1.54 4.26 12.01
CA SER A 109 -1.41 4.99 13.27
C SER A 109 -0.16 4.55 14.07
N VAL A 110 -0.03 5.05 15.30
CA VAL A 110 1.09 4.74 16.22
C VAL A 110 0.59 4.63 17.67
N GLY A 111 1.44 4.06 18.54
CA GLY A 111 1.16 3.96 19.97
C GLY A 111 0.11 2.91 20.34
N LYS A 112 -0.63 3.15 21.43
CA LYS A 112 -1.54 2.17 22.06
C LYS A 112 -2.72 1.71 21.18
N ARG A 113 -3.06 2.49 20.15
CA ARG A 113 -4.20 2.24 19.25
C ARG A 113 -3.75 2.05 17.79
N ARG A 114 -2.46 1.76 17.56
CA ARG A 114 -1.97 1.39 16.23
C ARG A 114 -2.69 0.14 15.71
N CYS A 115 -2.77 0.01 14.40
CA CYS A 115 -3.42 -1.13 13.75
C CYS A 115 -2.74 -2.44 14.18
N ILE A 116 -3.54 -3.39 14.66
CA ILE A 116 -3.07 -4.75 15.02
C ILE A 116 -2.86 -5.64 13.80
N GLY A 117 -3.45 -5.27 12.66
CA GLY A 117 -3.41 -6.03 11.40
C GLY A 117 -2.37 -5.51 10.41
N GLU A 118 -1.46 -4.61 10.81
CA GLU A 118 -0.48 -4.01 9.89
C GLU A 118 0.34 -5.05 9.13
N GLU A 119 0.91 -6.03 9.83
CA GLU A 119 1.76 -7.05 9.20
C GLU A 119 0.95 -7.94 8.25
N LEU A 120 -0.26 -8.33 8.67
CA LEU A 120 -1.17 -9.11 7.84
C LEU A 120 -1.57 -8.34 6.57
N ALA A 121 -1.90 -7.06 6.69
CA ALA A 121 -2.30 -6.23 5.56
C ALA A 121 -1.15 -6.05 4.56
N LYS A 122 0.07 -5.81 5.04
CA LYS A 122 1.27 -5.69 4.20
C LYS A 122 1.54 -6.97 3.42
N MET A 123 1.51 -8.13 4.10
CA MET A 123 1.69 -9.44 3.46
C MET A 123 0.62 -9.71 2.39
N GLN A 124 -0.65 -9.43 2.69
CA GLN A 124 -1.75 -9.62 1.75
C GLN A 124 -1.61 -8.70 0.52
N LEU A 125 -1.35 -7.41 0.73
CA LEU A 125 -1.15 -6.44 -0.35
C LEU A 125 0.05 -6.83 -1.23
N PHE A 126 1.14 -7.28 -0.63
CA PHE A 126 2.31 -7.79 -1.34
C PHE A 126 1.96 -8.98 -2.23
N LEU A 127 1.29 -10.01 -1.69
CA LEU A 127 0.89 -11.18 -2.48
C LEU A 127 -0.06 -10.81 -3.61
N PHE A 128 -1.13 -10.04 -3.32
CA PHE A 128 -2.08 -9.64 -4.36
C PHE A 128 -1.40 -8.82 -5.45
N ALA A 129 -0.61 -7.81 -5.10
CA ALA A 129 0.09 -6.99 -6.08
C ALA A 129 1.09 -7.81 -6.91
N SER A 130 1.86 -8.70 -6.26
CA SER A 130 2.86 -9.53 -6.94
C SER A 130 2.21 -10.53 -7.89
N ILE A 131 1.17 -11.25 -7.46
CA ILE A 131 0.46 -12.23 -8.29
C ILE A 131 -0.27 -11.53 -9.45
N LEU A 132 -0.95 -10.42 -9.18
CA LEU A 132 -1.65 -9.68 -10.23
C LEU A 132 -0.68 -9.06 -11.24
N ALA A 133 0.46 -8.51 -10.81
CA ALA A 133 1.50 -8.05 -11.73
C ALA A 133 2.16 -9.23 -12.49
N HIS A 134 2.30 -10.38 -11.85
CA HIS A 134 2.81 -11.59 -12.48
C HIS A 134 1.85 -12.10 -13.56
N GLN A 135 0.54 -12.13 -13.33
CA GLN A 135 -0.40 -12.82 -14.22
C GLN A 135 -1.16 -11.90 -15.18
N CYS A 136 -1.37 -10.65 -14.80
CA CYS A 136 -2.30 -9.77 -15.48
C CYS A 136 -1.62 -8.49 -15.97
N THR A 137 -2.18 -7.94 -17.04
CA THR A 137 -1.97 -6.56 -17.49
C THR A 137 -3.26 -5.79 -17.28
N PHE A 138 -3.13 -4.59 -16.71
CA PHE A 138 -4.24 -3.70 -16.41
C PHE A 138 -4.20 -2.51 -17.37
N THR A 139 -5.31 -2.23 -18.02
CA THR A 139 -5.47 -1.08 -18.91
C THR A 139 -6.66 -0.25 -18.43
N ALA A 140 -6.39 1.02 -18.13
CA ALA A 140 -7.44 1.99 -17.78
C ALA A 140 -8.45 2.13 -18.92
N ASN A 141 -9.72 2.35 -18.60
CA ASN A 141 -10.71 2.72 -19.61
C ASN A 141 -10.37 4.13 -20.15
N PRO A 142 -10.01 4.29 -21.44
CA PRO A 142 -9.61 5.58 -21.98
C PRO A 142 -10.76 6.60 -22.07
N THR A 143 -12.02 6.17 -21.88
CA THR A 143 -13.19 7.05 -21.88
C THR A 143 -13.56 7.56 -20.49
N GLU A 144 -12.93 7.04 -19.43
CA GLU A 144 -13.13 7.48 -18.05
C GLU A 144 -11.96 8.34 -17.59
N ASP A 145 -12.27 9.49 -16.97
CA ASP A 145 -11.27 10.23 -16.23
C ASP A 145 -11.06 9.57 -14.86
N LEU A 146 -9.90 8.94 -14.67
CA LEU A 146 -9.53 8.31 -13.41
C LEU A 146 -9.21 9.32 -12.29
N ASN A 147 -9.13 10.62 -12.60
CA ASN A 147 -9.09 11.68 -11.59
C ASN A 147 -10.46 11.97 -10.96
N GLN A 148 -11.44 11.08 -11.17
CA GLN A 148 -12.75 11.12 -10.57
C GLN A 148 -12.71 11.29 -9.04
N GLN A 149 -13.76 11.94 -8.53
CA GLN A 149 -13.92 12.24 -7.12
C GLN A 149 -13.86 10.96 -6.27
N CYS A 150 -13.31 11.05 -5.06
CA CYS A 150 -13.34 9.97 -4.09
C CYS A 150 -14.50 10.15 -3.09
N ASP A 151 -14.98 9.04 -2.54
CA ASP A 151 -15.84 9.06 -1.35
C ASP A 151 -15.00 9.16 -0.09
N TYR A 152 -15.18 10.26 0.64
CA TYR A 152 -14.49 10.53 1.90
C TYR A 152 -15.32 10.03 3.09
N GLY A 153 -14.73 9.14 3.87
CA GLY A 153 -15.22 8.72 5.18
C GLY A 153 -14.05 8.42 6.10
N LEU A 154 -14.16 7.37 6.93
CA LEU A 154 -12.98 6.85 7.66
C LEU A 154 -11.89 6.39 6.68
N SER A 155 -12.30 5.84 5.54
CA SER A 155 -11.42 5.56 4.41
C SER A 155 -11.79 6.44 3.22
N ILE A 156 -10.80 6.76 2.39
CA ILE A 156 -10.96 7.36 1.07
C ILE A 156 -11.14 6.20 0.09
N LYS A 157 -12.28 6.16 -0.59
CA LYS A 157 -12.59 5.13 -1.58
C LYS A 157 -12.74 5.79 -2.95
N PRO A 158 -12.09 5.27 -4.01
CA PRO A 158 -12.40 5.73 -5.35
C PRO A 158 -13.87 5.46 -5.66
N LYS A 159 -14.50 6.36 -6.43
CA LYS A 159 -15.80 6.09 -7.04
C LYS A 159 -15.69 4.89 -8.01
N PRO A 160 -16.82 4.27 -8.39
CA PRO A 160 -16.79 3.18 -9.37
C PRO A 160 -16.05 3.59 -10.64
N PHE A 161 -15.03 2.83 -11.01
CA PHE A 161 -14.26 2.98 -12.24
C PHE A 161 -14.12 1.61 -12.92
N THR A 162 -13.86 1.61 -14.22
CA THR A 162 -13.65 0.37 -14.97
C THR A 162 -12.20 0.19 -15.41
N VAL A 163 -11.74 -1.06 -15.37
CA VAL A 163 -10.41 -1.47 -15.82
C VAL A 163 -10.55 -2.71 -16.70
N SER A 164 -9.82 -2.73 -17.81
CA SER A 164 -9.67 -3.93 -18.63
C SER A 164 -8.49 -4.74 -18.11
N ILE A 165 -8.71 -6.03 -17.92
CA ILE A 165 -7.70 -6.95 -17.41
C ILE A 165 -7.50 -8.05 -18.45
N SER A 166 -6.26 -8.24 -18.89
CA SER A 166 -5.87 -9.34 -19.77
C SER A 166 -4.81 -10.21 -19.10
N LEU A 167 -4.86 -11.52 -19.38
CA LEU A 167 -3.81 -12.45 -18.98
C LEU A 167 -2.54 -12.18 -19.79
N ARG A 168 -1.38 -12.22 -19.13
CA ARG A 168 -0.09 -11.96 -19.78
C ARG A 168 0.33 -13.09 -20.72
N ASP A 169 0.12 -14.34 -20.32
CA ASP A 169 0.52 -15.53 -21.09
C ASP A 169 -0.65 -16.18 -21.86
N GLY A 170 -1.83 -15.56 -21.82
CA GLY A 170 -3.02 -16.02 -22.56
C GLY A 170 -3.66 -17.33 -22.05
N ASN A 171 -3.10 -17.98 -21.03
CA ASN A 171 -3.67 -19.16 -20.39
C ASN A 171 -3.54 -19.09 -18.85
N MET A 172 -4.18 -20.05 -18.17
CA MET A 172 -4.20 -20.18 -16.71
C MET A 172 -3.48 -21.45 -16.26
N ASP A 173 -2.55 -21.97 -17.05
CA ASP A 173 -1.96 -23.30 -16.84
C ASP A 173 -1.21 -23.39 -15.53
N LEU A 174 -0.51 -22.32 -15.14
CA LEU A 174 0.17 -22.22 -13.86
C LEU A 174 -0.82 -22.27 -12.68
N LEU A 175 -1.95 -21.60 -12.79
CA LEU A 175 -2.99 -21.66 -11.77
C LEU A 175 -3.59 -23.06 -11.68
N ASN A 176 -3.95 -23.63 -12.83
CA ASN A 176 -4.57 -24.95 -12.92
C ASN A 176 -3.66 -26.03 -12.32
N SER A 177 -2.38 -26.03 -12.68
CA SER A 177 -1.39 -26.98 -12.14
C SER A 177 -1.16 -26.78 -10.64
N THR A 178 -1.09 -25.54 -10.16
CA THR A 178 -0.93 -25.24 -8.73
C THR A 178 -2.14 -25.72 -7.92
N VAL A 179 -3.36 -25.45 -8.38
CA VAL A 179 -4.60 -25.89 -7.72
C VAL A 179 -4.69 -27.42 -7.68
N GLN A 180 -4.30 -28.10 -8.77
CA GLN A 180 -4.26 -29.56 -8.79
C GLN A 180 -3.26 -30.11 -7.77
N LYS A 181 -2.07 -29.52 -7.67
CA LYS A 181 -1.05 -29.92 -6.70
C LYS A 181 -1.55 -29.76 -5.25
N MET A 182 -2.16 -28.64 -4.92
CA MET A 182 -2.72 -28.40 -3.58
C MET A 182 -3.80 -29.41 -3.20
N LYS A 183 -4.68 -29.78 -4.15
CA LYS A 183 -5.71 -30.82 -3.94
C LYS A 183 -5.14 -32.23 -3.77
N SER A 184 -3.92 -32.49 -4.24
CA SER A 184 -3.25 -33.80 -4.08
C SER A 184 -2.45 -33.92 -2.79
N GLU A 185 -2.20 -32.79 -2.12
CA GLU A 185 -1.47 -32.71 -0.85
C GLU A 185 -2.41 -32.69 0.38
N GLU A 186 -3.73 -32.64 0.15
CA GLU A 186 -4.81 -32.87 1.14
C GLU A 186 -5.24 -34.35 1.17
#